data_AF-A0A9P8BJ26-F1
#
_entry.id   AF-A0A9P8BJ26-F1
#
_cell.length_a   1.000
_cell.length_b   1.000
_cell.length_c   1.000
_cell.angle_alpha   90.00
_cell.angle_beta   90.00
_cell.angle_gamma   90.00
#
_symmetry.space_group_name_H-M   'P 1'
#
loop_
_entity.id
_entity.type
_entity.pdbx_description
1 polymer ?
#
loop_
_entity_poly.entity_id
_entity_poly.type
_entity_poly.pdbx_seq_one_letter_code
_entity_poly.pdbx_strand_id
1 'polypeptide(L)'
;MTITSAPLVVVVGSAGAQGYRVIKALTKPYHLRGLTLDTSQPVTKEVVSRRVDMVVIDPRPENKGQVVKVFESADIVVVAFTIPDIGPEGKGKVGLLLYDTW
;
A
#
# COMPACT_ATOMS: atom_id res chain seq x y z
N MET A 1 -0.21 27.87 -16.56
CA MET A 1 0.17 26.47 -16.79
C MET A 1 0.11 25.76 -15.45
N THR A 2 -0.95 25.00 -15.17
CA THR A 2 -1.00 24.13 -14.00
C THR A 2 -0.14 22.91 -14.30
N ILE A 3 1.01 22.81 -13.64
CA ILE A 3 1.75 21.56 -13.55
C ILE A 3 0.91 20.67 -12.64
N THR A 4 0.00 19.87 -13.18
CA THR A 4 -0.66 18.82 -12.40
C THR A 4 0.42 17.79 -12.08
N SER A 5 0.89 17.80 -10.83
CA SER A 5 1.72 16.73 -10.27
C SER A 5 1.08 15.38 -10.59
N ALA A 6 1.91 14.37 -10.89
CA ALA A 6 1.41 13.01 -10.98
C ALA A 6 0.68 12.64 -9.67
N PRO A 7 -0.45 11.91 -9.72
CA PRO A 7 -1.19 11.54 -8.52
C PRO A 7 -0.36 10.59 -7.65
N LEU A 8 -0.45 10.76 -6.33
CA LEU A 8 0.11 9.87 -5.33
C LEU A 8 -0.85 8.72 -5.03
N VAL A 9 -0.40 7.50 -5.33
CA VAL A 9 -1.10 6.26 -4.98
C VAL A 9 -0.39 5.61 -3.80
N VAL A 10 -1.09 5.47 -2.68
CA VAL A 10 -0.61 4.72 -1.51
C VAL A 10 -1.18 3.30 -1.55
N VAL A 11 -0.31 2.29 -1.49
CA VAL A 11 -0.69 0.88 -1.48
C VAL A 11 -0.34 0.24 -0.14
N VAL A 12 -1.35 -0.06 0.67
CA VAL A 12 -1.20 -0.81 1.93
C VAL A 12 -1.06 -2.30 1.62
N GLY A 13 -0.07 -2.96 2.23
CA GLY A 13 0.23 -4.36 1.93
C GLY A 13 0.94 -4.52 0.58
N SER A 14 1.80 -3.55 0.23
CA SER A 14 2.49 -3.48 -1.07
C SER A 14 3.41 -4.67 -1.35
N ALA A 15 3.98 -5.27 -0.31
CA ALA A 15 4.80 -6.49 -0.40
C ALA A 15 3.95 -7.78 -0.50
N GLY A 16 2.65 -7.72 -0.21
CA GLY A 16 1.77 -8.88 -0.37
C GLY A 16 1.45 -9.14 -1.85
N ALA A 17 1.01 -10.36 -2.17
CA ALA A 17 0.72 -10.77 -3.55
C ALA A 17 -0.28 -9.85 -4.27
N GLN A 18 -1.26 -9.31 -3.54
CA GLN A 18 -2.27 -8.39 -4.08
C GLN A 18 -1.70 -6.99 -4.33
N GLY A 19 -1.11 -6.36 -3.29
CA GLY A 19 -0.54 -5.03 -3.40
C GLY A 19 0.56 -4.96 -4.47
N TYR A 20 1.40 -5.99 -4.56
CA TYR A 20 2.42 -6.09 -5.60
C TYR A 20 1.80 -6.17 -7.01
N ARG A 21 0.71 -6.94 -7.20
CA ARG A 21 -0.01 -6.99 -8.49
C ARG A 21 -0.63 -5.65 -8.86
N VAL A 22 -1.15 -4.91 -7.88
CA VAL A 22 -1.63 -3.53 -8.10
C VAL A 22 -0.49 -2.66 -8.61
N ILE A 23 0.65 -2.64 -7.90
CA ILE A 23 1.83 -1.87 -8.29
C ILE A 23 2.29 -2.22 -9.71
N LYS A 24 2.27 -3.50 -10.10
CA LYS A 24 2.60 -3.91 -11.49
C LYS A 24 1.60 -3.42 -12.53
N ALA A 25 0.32 -3.36 -12.18
CA ALA A 25 -0.75 -2.97 -13.10
C ALA A 25 -0.82 -1.46 -13.33
N LEU A 26 -0.25 -0.65 -12.43
CA LEU A 26 -0.17 0.80 -12.57
C LEU A 26 0.92 1.17 -13.59
N THR A 27 0.50 1.48 -14.82
CA THR A 27 1.39 1.81 -15.96
C THR A 27 1.48 3.32 -16.26
N LYS A 28 0.58 4.12 -15.69
CA LYS A 28 0.57 5.59 -15.84
C LYS A 28 1.61 6.22 -14.89
N PRO A 29 2.03 7.47 -15.14
CA PRO A 29 2.96 8.17 -14.25
C PRO A 29 2.26 8.53 -12.94
N TYR A 30 2.28 7.60 -11.99
CA TYR A 30 1.87 7.80 -10.61
C TYR A 30 3.11 7.95 -9.73
N HIS A 31 3.01 8.77 -8.68
CA HIS A 31 3.90 8.61 -7.53
C HIS A 31 3.38 7.44 -6.70
N LEU A 32 4.22 6.43 -6.44
CA LEU A 32 3.81 5.24 -5.72
C LEU A 32 4.45 5.22 -4.34
N ARG A 33 3.62 5.09 -3.30
CA ARG A 33 4.07 4.81 -1.94
C ARG A 33 3.56 3.46 -1.49
N GLY A 34 4.47 2.54 -1.19
CA GLY A 34 4.12 1.21 -0.70
C GLY A 34 4.29 1.11 0.81
N LEU A 35 3.27 0.64 1.52
CA LEU A 35 3.35 0.41 2.96
C LEU A 35 3.53 -1.09 3.24
N THR A 36 4.54 -1.40 4.05
CA THR A 36 4.81 -2.76 4.53
C THR A 36 5.05 -2.77 6.04
N LEU A 37 4.86 -3.92 6.67
CA LEU A 37 5.30 -4.16 8.05
C LEU A 37 6.79 -4.56 8.10
N ASP A 38 7.32 -5.03 6.98
CA ASP A 38 8.66 -5.62 6.90
C ASP A 38 9.30 -5.38 5.52
N THR A 39 10.46 -4.74 5.51
CA THR A 39 11.26 -4.47 4.31
C THR A 39 12.28 -5.55 3.99
N SER A 40 12.49 -6.53 4.87
CA SER A 40 13.45 -7.63 4.68
C SER A 40 13.01 -8.64 3.62
N GLN A 41 11.71 -8.66 3.27
CA GLN A 41 11.15 -9.59 2.31
C GLN A 41 11.75 -9.38 0.90
N PRO A 42 12.11 -10.46 0.17
CA PRO A 42 12.69 -10.34 -1.18
C PRO A 42 11.82 -9.53 -2.16
N VAL A 43 10.49 -9.66 -2.04
CA VAL A 43 9.53 -8.93 -2.87
C VAL A 43 9.62 -7.41 -2.69
N THR A 44 10.02 -6.93 -1.51
CA THR A 44 10.20 -5.51 -1.24
C THR A 44 11.31 -4.91 -2.09
N LYS A 45 12.39 -5.68 -2.34
CA LYS A 45 13.48 -5.24 -3.24
C LYS A 45 12.98 -5.05 -4.68
N GLU A 46 12.11 -5.96 -5.13
CA GLU A 46 11.50 -5.85 -6.45
C GLU A 46 10.53 -4.66 -6.53
N VAL A 47 9.74 -4.41 -5.49
CA VAL A 47 8.86 -3.25 -5.41
C VAL A 47 9.65 -1.94 -5.47
N VAL A 48 10.74 -1.81 -4.71
CA VAL A 48 11.63 -0.63 -4.74
C VAL A 48 12.21 -0.40 -6.14
N SER A 49 12.57 -1.46 -6.86
CA SER A 49 13.11 -1.34 -8.23
C SER A 49 12.15 -0.67 -9.22
N ARG A 50 10.85 -0.64 -8.90
CA ARG A 50 9.78 0.00 -9.68
C ARG A 50 9.55 1.47 -9.32
N ARG A 51 10.51 2.12 -8.64
CA ARG A 51 10.43 3.52 -8.17
C ARG A 51 9.28 3.75 -7.17
N VAL A 52 9.00 2.73 -6.36
CA VAL A 52 8.04 2.84 -5.26
C VAL A 52 8.77 3.33 -4.01
N ASP A 53 8.26 4.38 -3.39
CA ASP A 53 8.68 4.85 -2.07
C ASP A 53 8.16 3.87 -1.00
N MET A 54 9.04 3.03 -0.47
CA MET A 54 8.67 2.00 0.50
C MET A 54 8.77 2.55 1.92
N VAL A 55 7.65 2.52 2.63
CA VAL A 55 7.56 2.98 4.02
C VAL A 55 7.19 1.81 4.92
N VAL A 56 7.99 1.59 5.96
CA VAL A 56 7.64 0.66 7.03
C VAL A 56 6.64 1.35 7.95
N ILE A 57 5.52 0.69 8.20
CA ILE A 57 4.51 1.16 9.14
C ILE A 57 4.35 0.18 10.28
N ASP A 58 3.98 0.72 11.43
CA ASP A 58 3.52 -0.04 12.57
C ASP A 58 2.06 0.36 12.86
N PRO A 59 1.07 -0.52 12.63
CA PRO A 59 -0.34 -0.18 12.70
C PRO A 59 -0.88 -0.15 14.14
N ARG A 60 -0.04 -0.35 15.17
CA ARG A 60 -0.49 -0.34 16.56
C ARG A 60 -1.09 1.03 16.95
N PRO A 61 -2.14 1.07 17.81
CA PRO A 61 -2.88 2.31 18.12
C PRO A 61 -2.00 3.48 18.60
N GLU A 62 -0.94 3.21 19.35
CA GLU A 62 0.02 4.20 19.82
C GLU A 62 0.73 4.95 18.69
N ASN A 63 0.80 4.36 17.49
CA ASN A 63 1.47 4.90 16.32
C ASN A 63 0.51 5.60 15.34
N LYS A 64 -0.76 5.81 15.73
CA LYS A 64 -1.79 6.40 14.85
C LYS A 64 -1.32 7.67 14.14
N GLY A 65 -0.60 8.56 14.82
CA GLY A 65 -0.08 9.79 14.21
C GLY A 65 0.91 9.54 13.07
N GLN A 66 1.80 8.56 13.22
CA GLN A 66 2.73 8.15 12.17
C GLN A 66 1.98 7.49 11.01
N VAL A 67 1.01 6.63 11.31
CA VAL A 67 0.19 5.95 10.30
C VAL A 67 -0.62 6.95 9.48
N VAL A 68 -1.19 7.99 10.10
CA VAL A 68 -1.94 9.02 9.36
C VAL A 68 -1.02 9.80 8.41
N LYS A 69 0.18 10.16 8.86
CA LYS A 69 1.14 10.93 8.05
C LYS A 69 1.52 10.26 6.73
N VAL A 70 1.58 8.93 6.68
CA VAL A 70 1.96 8.25 5.43
C VAL A 70 0.89 8.32 4.33
N PHE A 71 -0.34 8.70 4.69
CA PHE A 71 -1.44 8.95 3.75
C PHE A 71 -1.60 10.43 3.39
N GLU A 72 -0.81 11.34 3.98
CA GLU A 72 -0.88 12.76 3.63
C GLU A 72 -0.59 12.95 2.13
N SER A 73 -1.44 13.75 1.49
CA SER A 73 -1.42 14.05 0.05
C SER A 73 -1.63 12.85 -0.87
N ALA A 74 -2.11 11.71 -0.36
CA ALA A 74 -2.53 10.61 -1.21
C ALA A 74 -3.79 10.99 -1.98
N ASP A 75 -3.75 10.88 -3.31
CA ASP A 75 -4.92 11.03 -4.18
C ASP A 75 -5.72 9.72 -4.23
N ILE A 76 -5.03 8.58 -4.15
CA ILE A 76 -5.65 7.25 -4.21
C ILE A 76 -5.04 6.37 -3.12
N VAL A 77 -5.89 5.69 -2.36
CA VAL A 77 -5.46 4.67 -1.40
C VAL A 77 -5.99 3.31 -1.80
N VAL A 78 -5.08 2.35 -1.94
CA VAL A 78 -5.38 0.94 -2.20
C VAL A 78 -5.02 0.14 -0.96
N VAL A 79 -6.01 -0.46 -0.30
CA VAL A 79 -5.79 -1.30 0.87
C VAL A 79 -5.92 -2.75 0.47
N ALA A 80 -4.80 -3.47 0.46
CA ALA A 80 -4.78 -4.92 0.30
C ALA A 80 -4.51 -5.57 1.66
N PHE A 81 -5.50 -6.28 2.18
CA PHE A 81 -5.41 -6.93 3.48
C PHE A 81 -5.91 -8.36 3.42
N THR A 82 -5.42 -9.17 4.34
CA THR A 82 -5.95 -10.49 4.63
C THR A 82 -6.58 -10.41 6.00
N ILE A 83 -7.86 -10.74 6.11
CA ILE A 83 -8.48 -11.01 7.40
C ILE A 83 -8.16 -12.47 7.69
N PRO A 84 -7.29 -12.78 8.67
CA PRO A 84 -7.09 -14.15 9.10
C PRO A 84 -8.44 -14.68 9.58
N ASP A 85 -8.85 -15.82 9.02
CA ASP A 85 -10.07 -16.49 9.43
C ASP A 85 -9.83 -17.11 10.80
N ILE A 86 -10.65 -16.75 11.79
CA ILE A 86 -10.59 -17.32 13.14
C ILE A 86 -11.44 -18.59 13.22
N GLY A 87 -12.02 -19.03 12.09
CA GLY A 87 -12.84 -20.24 11.97
C GLY A 87 -12.04 -21.53 11.72
N PRO A 88 -12.65 -22.70 12.00
CA PRO A 88 -11.99 -24.01 11.97
C PRO A 88 -11.49 -24.46 10.58
N GLU A 89 -11.87 -23.75 9.50
CA GLU A 89 -11.53 -24.11 8.12
C GLU A 89 -10.30 -23.38 7.55
N GLY A 90 -9.74 -22.41 8.28
CA GLY A 90 -8.45 -21.79 7.94
C GLY A 90 -8.39 -21.01 6.62
N LYS A 91 -9.53 -20.59 6.05
CA LYS A 91 -9.58 -19.85 4.77
C LYS A 91 -9.70 -18.35 5.01
N GLY A 92 -8.56 -17.66 5.09
CA GLY A 92 -8.51 -16.20 5.23
C GLY A 92 -9.32 -15.45 4.15
N LYS A 93 -10.03 -14.39 4.55
CA LYS A 93 -10.73 -13.51 3.60
C LYS A 93 -9.75 -12.50 3.04
N VAL A 94 -9.82 -12.32 1.73
CA VAL A 94 -9.00 -11.37 0.98
C VAL A 94 -9.88 -10.19 0.56
N GLY A 95 -9.42 -8.96 0.81
CA GLY A 95 -10.13 -7.74 0.44
C GLY A 95 -9.22 -6.71 -0.23
N LEU A 96 -9.75 -6.06 -1.26
CA LEU A 96 -9.18 -4.87 -1.89
C LEU A 96 -10.15 -3.72 -1.68
N LEU A 97 -9.69 -2.64 -1.07
CA LEU A 97 -10.48 -1.43 -0.87
C LEU A 97 -9.81 -0.26 -1.57
N LEU A 98 -10.58 0.46 -2.38
CA LEU A 98 -10.15 1.65 -3.10
C LEU A 98 -10.83 2.85 -2.46
N TYR A 99 -10.04 3.78 -1.96
CA TYR A 99 -10.52 5.08 -1.50
C TYR A 99 -10.01 6.17 -2.43
N ASP A 100 -10.93 7.05 -2.77
CA ASP A 100 -10.68 8.29 -3.49
C ASP A 100 -10.81 9.43 -2.48
N THR A 101 -9.83 10.33 -2.41
CA THR A 101 -9.63 11.23 -1.25
C THR A 101 -10.10 12.68 -1.48
N TRP A 102 -10.96 12.93 -2.48
CA TRP A 102 -11.46 14.27 -2.83
C TRP A 102 -12.29 14.96 -1.74
#